data_AF-A0A013VU29-F1
#
_entry.id   AF-A0A013VU29-F1
#
_cell.length_a   1.000
_cell.length_b   1.000
_cell.length_c   1.000
_cell.angle_alpha   90.00
_cell.angle_beta   90.00
_cell.angle_gamma   90.00
#
_symmetry.space_group_name_H-M   'P 1'
#
loop_
_entity.id
_entity.type
_entity.pdbx_description
1 polymer ?
#
loop_
_entity_poly.entity_id
_entity_poly.type
_entity_poly.pdbx_seq_one_letter_code
_entity_poly.pdbx_strand_id
1 'polypeptide(L)'
;MINESWYYPSGNRDEAVFDDADRFDITRSPNPHIAFGFGPHMCLGQHLAKLEMRILFEELLPHLRSVEMAGDPRMVETNFVGGYKALPIRFTKN
;
A
#
# COMPACT_ATOMS: atom_id res chain seq x y z
N MET A 1 -23.33 -0.60 -6.11
CA MET A 1 -22.31 -1.23 -6.97
C MET A 1 -21.27 -1.85 -6.06
N ILE A 2 -21.43 -3.13 -5.74
CA ILE A 2 -20.48 -3.91 -4.93
C ILE A 2 -19.80 -4.86 -5.94
N ASN A 3 -18.51 -4.67 -6.18
CA ASN A 3 -17.71 -5.42 -7.15
C ASN A 3 -16.79 -6.38 -6.37
N GLU A 4 -16.97 -7.69 -6.55
CA GLU A 4 -16.45 -8.78 -5.72
C GLU A 4 -15.01 -9.23 -6.08
N SER A 5 -13.99 -8.41 -5.82
CA SER A 5 -12.60 -8.92 -5.85
C SER A 5 -11.68 -8.28 -4.78
N TRP A 6 -12.27 -7.91 -3.64
CA TRP A 6 -11.60 -7.27 -2.51
C TRP A 6 -11.13 -8.24 -1.42
N TYR A 7 -10.90 -9.52 -1.70
CA TYR A 7 -10.71 -10.53 -0.64
C TYR A 7 -9.55 -10.21 0.32
N TYR A 8 -8.32 -10.00 -0.19
CA TYR A 8 -7.18 -9.63 0.66
C TYR A 8 -7.29 -8.20 1.23
N PRO A 9 -7.68 -7.18 0.45
CA PRO A 9 -7.90 -5.84 1.00
C PRO A 9 -8.99 -5.75 2.08
N SER A 10 -10.01 -6.61 2.03
CA SER A 10 -11.05 -6.73 3.05
C SER A 10 -10.47 -7.36 4.31
N GLY A 11 -9.75 -8.48 4.20
CA GLY A 11 -9.09 -9.10 5.35
C GLY A 11 -8.04 -8.19 6.00
N ASN A 12 -7.29 -7.40 5.21
CA ASN A 12 -6.35 -6.40 5.71
C ASN A 12 -7.02 -5.18 6.37
N ARG A 13 -8.36 -5.12 6.37
CA ARG A 13 -9.17 -4.11 7.06
C ARG A 13 -10.14 -4.73 8.07
N ASP A 14 -9.94 -6.00 8.42
CA ASP A 14 -10.78 -6.69 9.40
C ASP A 14 -10.53 -6.14 10.81
N GLU A 15 -11.54 -5.49 11.40
CA GLU A 15 -11.51 -4.91 12.74
C GLU A 15 -11.37 -5.95 13.86
N ALA A 16 -11.64 -7.23 13.58
CA ALA A 16 -11.36 -8.31 14.52
C ALA A 16 -9.86 -8.64 14.65
N VAL A 17 -9.03 -8.17 13.70
CA VAL A 17 -7.59 -8.43 13.63
C VAL A 17 -6.77 -7.15 13.80
N PHE A 18 -7.26 -6.03 13.26
CA PHE A 18 -6.55 -4.76 13.23
C PHE A 18 -7.34 -3.66 13.95
N ASP A 19 -6.82 -3.18 15.08
CA ASP A 19 -7.33 -1.96 15.72
C ASP A 19 -7.17 -0.76 14.78
N ASP A 20 -8.22 0.07 14.68
CA ASP A 20 -8.32 1.19 13.73
C ASP A 20 -7.93 0.77 12.30
N ALA A 21 -8.58 -0.27 11.77
CA ALA A 21 -8.15 -0.96 10.55
C ALA A 21 -7.96 -0.05 9.31
N ASP A 22 -8.72 1.04 9.20
CA ASP A 22 -8.62 2.04 8.12
C ASP A 22 -7.52 3.10 8.33
N ARG A 23 -6.96 3.20 9.54
CA ARG A 23 -5.88 4.15 9.85
C ARG A 23 -4.55 3.62 9.34
N PHE A 24 -3.85 4.44 8.56
CA PHE A 24 -2.46 4.18 8.20
C PHE A 24 -1.54 4.49 9.40
N ASP A 25 -0.89 3.48 9.95
CA ASP A 25 0.06 3.60 11.05
C ASP A 25 1.36 2.84 10.74
N ILE A 26 2.46 3.57 10.56
CA ILE A 26 3.78 3.00 10.23
C ILE A 26 4.40 2.22 11.40
N THR A 27 3.89 2.43 12.62
CA THR A 27 4.39 1.80 13.85
C THR A 27 3.54 0.60 14.29
N ARG A 28 2.47 0.26 13.54
CA ARG A 28 1.56 -0.85 13.84
C ARG A 28 2.34 -2.15 14.07
N SER A 29 2.17 -2.72 15.26
CA SER A 29 2.74 -4.00 15.66
C SER A 29 1.82 -4.67 16.70
N PRO A 30 1.42 -5.94 16.52
CA PRO A 30 1.68 -6.80 15.36
C PRO A 30 0.99 -6.31 14.07
N ASN A 31 1.46 -6.75 12.90
CA ASN A 31 0.86 -6.41 11.61
C ASN A 31 0.75 -7.66 10.70
N PRO A 32 -0.20 -8.59 10.98
CA PRO A 32 -0.35 -9.85 10.26
C PRO A 32 -1.09 -9.70 8.92
N HIS A 33 -0.67 -8.75 8.08
CA HIS A 33 -1.31 -8.50 6.78
C HIS A 33 -1.13 -9.68 5.81
N ILE A 34 -2.13 -9.90 4.96
CA ILE A 34 -2.20 -10.98 3.96
C ILE A 34 -2.02 -10.46 2.52
N ALA A 35 -1.44 -9.27 2.35
CA ALA A 35 -1.21 -8.67 1.03
C ALA A 35 -0.33 -9.52 0.09
N PHE A 36 0.52 -10.39 0.65
CA PHE A 36 1.35 -11.35 -0.10
C PHE A 36 0.72 -12.76 -0.18
N GLY A 37 -0.55 -12.91 0.20
CA GLY A 37 -1.20 -14.20 0.32
C GLY A 37 -0.72 -15.01 1.54
N PHE A 38 -1.20 -16.25 1.65
CA PHE A 38 -0.85 -17.18 2.72
C PHE A 38 -0.84 -18.62 2.19
N GLY A 39 -0.09 -19.52 2.84
CA GLY A 39 -0.01 -20.93 2.47
C GLY A 39 0.88 -21.22 1.26
N PRO A 40 0.62 -22.31 0.51
CA PRO A 40 1.51 -22.80 -0.56
C PRO A 40 1.72 -21.82 -1.73
N HIS A 41 0.82 -20.86 -1.91
CA HIS A 41 0.88 -19.84 -2.96
C HIS A 41 1.26 -18.45 -2.45
N MET A 42 1.92 -18.38 -1.28
CA MET A 42 2.48 -17.12 -0.79
C MET A 42 3.42 -16.51 -1.82
N CYS A 43 3.38 -15.19 -1.94
CA CYS A 43 4.13 -14.44 -2.95
C CYS A 43 5.63 -14.73 -2.85
N LEU A 44 6.15 -15.43 -3.85
CA LEU A 44 7.59 -15.70 -3.97
C LEU A 44 8.41 -14.39 -3.99
N GLY A 45 7.85 -13.33 -4.55
CA GLY A 45 8.47 -12.01 -4.66
C GLY A 45 8.40 -11.14 -3.40
N GLN A 46 7.82 -11.61 -2.28
CA GLN A 46 7.59 -10.75 -1.10
C GLN A 46 8.87 -10.12 -0.55
N HIS A 47 10.00 -10.83 -0.62
CA HIS A 47 11.29 -10.34 -0.11
C HIS A 47 11.89 -9.28 -1.04
N LEU A 48 11.74 -9.48 -2.35
CA LEU A 48 12.16 -8.50 -3.35
C LEU A 48 11.33 -7.22 -3.23
N ALA A 49 10.00 -7.33 -3.17
CA ALA A 49 9.12 -6.17 -3.03
C ALA A 49 9.42 -5.35 -1.75
N LYS A 50 9.69 -6.03 -0.63
CA LYS A 50 10.08 -5.35 0.62
C LYS A 50 11.44 -4.65 0.50
N LEU A 51 12.41 -5.26 -0.19
CA LEU A 51 13.70 -4.65 -0.44
C LEU A 51 13.59 -3.41 -1.33
N GLU A 52 12.81 -3.50 -2.42
CA GLU A 52 12.56 -2.38 -3.33
C GLU A 52 11.91 -1.20 -2.61
N MET A 53 10.88 -1.45 -1.78
CA MET A 53 10.24 -0.39 -0.98
C MET A 53 11.21 0.23 0.03
N ARG A 54 12.03 -0.59 0.69
CA ARG A 54 13.04 -0.09 1.63
C ARG A 54 14.01 0.85 0.92
N ILE A 55 14.62 0.40 -0.18
CA ILE A 55 15.59 1.20 -0.95
C ILE A 55 14.92 2.47 -1.49
N LEU A 56 13.69 2.37 -2.01
CA LEU A 56 12.94 3.53 -2.50
C LEU A 56 12.82 4.61 -1.43
N PHE A 57 12.40 4.26 -0.21
CA PHE A 57 12.23 5.25 0.85
C PHE A 57 13.56 5.73 1.45
N GLU A 58 14.57 4.86 1.56
CA GLU A 58 15.92 5.24 2.01
C GLU A 58 16.57 6.28 1.09
N GLU A 59 16.40 6.14 -0.23
CA GLU A 59 16.97 7.07 -1.21
C GLU A 59 16.08 8.29 -1.44
N LEU A 60 14.75 8.15 -1.38
CA LEU A 60 13.84 9.26 -1.70
C LEU A 60 13.71 10.27 -0.56
N LEU A 61 13.51 9.80 0.67
CA LEU A 61 13.15 10.67 1.80
C LEU A 61 14.24 11.71 2.16
N PRO A 62 15.56 11.40 2.13
CA PRO A 62 16.60 12.39 2.43
C PRO A 62 16.66 13.58 1.47
N HIS A 63 16.08 13.45 0.27
CA HIS A 63 16.06 14.50 -0.74
C HIS A 63 14.73 15.26 -0.81
N LEU A 64 13.75 14.86 0.00
CA LEU A 64 12.37 15.32 -0.09
C LEU A 64 12.05 16.24 1.09
N ARG A 65 11.73 17.50 0.81
CA ARG A 65 11.29 18.46 1.82
C ARG A 65 9.79 18.36 2.07
N SER A 66 8.99 18.26 1.02
CA SER A 66 7.53 18.12 1.11
C SER A 66 6.96 17.39 -0.10
N VAL A 67 5.79 16.77 0.10
CA VAL A 67 4.96 16.18 -0.97
C VAL A 67 3.51 16.54 -0.68
N GLU A 68 2.81 16.99 -1.71
CA GLU A 68 1.40 17.38 -1.66
C GLU A 68 0.67 16.85 -2.89
N MET A 69 -0.63 16.61 -2.74
CA MET A 69 -1.50 16.26 -3.85
C MET A 69 -1.65 17.47 -4.79
N ALA A 70 -1.43 17.25 -6.09
CA ALA A 70 -1.54 18.28 -7.13
C ALA A 70 -2.79 18.11 -8.02
N GLY A 71 -3.68 17.20 -7.63
CA GLY A 71 -4.92 16.89 -8.34
C GLY A 71 -5.50 15.56 -7.88
N ASP A 72 -6.65 15.19 -8.44
CA ASP A 72 -7.35 13.98 -8.05
C ASP A 72 -6.62 12.71 -8.54
N PRO A 73 -6.41 11.72 -7.65
CA PRO A 73 -5.93 10.42 -8.06
C PRO A 73 -6.89 9.75 -9.04
N ARG A 74 -6.34 8.99 -9.98
CA ARG A 74 -7.13 8.09 -10.84
C ARG A 74 -6.71 6.66 -10.58
N MET A 75 -7.69 5.83 -10.23
CA MET A 75 -7.48 4.40 -10.01
C MET A 75 -7.36 3.64 -11.33
N VAL A 76 -6.68 2.50 -11.30
CA VAL A 76 -6.78 1.51 -12.37
C VAL A 76 -8.19 0.89 -12.33
N GLU A 77 -8.84 0.79 -13.48
CA GLU A 77 -10.17 0.17 -13.61
C GLU A 77 -10.04 -1.35 -13.64
N THR A 78 -9.93 -1.95 -12.46
CA THR A 78 -9.79 -3.39 -12.30
C THR A 78 -10.36 -3.80 -10.95
N ASN A 79 -10.82 -5.05 -10.89
CA ASN A 79 -11.25 -5.71 -9.67
C ASN A 79 -10.07 -6.40 -8.97
N PHE A 80 -8.94 -6.65 -9.65
CA PHE A 80 -7.83 -7.42 -9.12
C PHE A 80 -6.68 -6.57 -8.56
N VAL A 81 -6.22 -5.56 -9.31
CA VAL A 81 -5.07 -4.73 -8.92
C VAL A 81 -5.52 -3.45 -8.21
N GLY A 82 -5.24 -3.34 -6.91
CA GLY A 82 -5.41 -2.09 -6.17
C GLY A 82 -4.25 -1.11 -6.45
N GLY A 83 -4.40 -0.23 -7.45
CA GLY A 83 -3.35 0.72 -7.80
C GLY A 83 -3.83 1.98 -8.50
N TYR A 84 -2.97 3.01 -8.55
CA TYR A 84 -3.23 4.27 -9.24
C TYR A 84 -2.76 4.20 -10.69
N LYS A 85 -3.64 4.59 -11.62
CA LYS A 85 -3.29 4.89 -13.02
C LYS A 85 -2.58 6.23 -13.14
N ALA A 86 -2.92 7.19 -12.29
CA ALA A 86 -2.23 8.47 -12.15
C ALA A 86 -2.36 9.00 -10.73
N LEU A 87 -1.26 9.51 -10.18
CA LEU A 87 -1.21 10.17 -8.87
C LEU A 87 -0.51 11.53 -9.02
N PRO A 88 -1.23 12.61 -9.32
CA PRO A 88 -0.63 13.93 -9.49
C PRO A 88 -0.08 14.43 -8.15
N ILE A 89 1.23 14.68 -8.09
CA ILE A 89 1.89 15.21 -6.90
C ILE A 89 2.72 16.45 -7.24
N ARG A 90 2.86 17.33 -6.25
CA ARG A 90 3.87 18.38 -6.21
C ARG A 90 4.82 18.06 -5.07
N PHE A 91 6.11 18.21 -5.30
CA PHE A 91 7.10 18.01 -4.26
C PHE A 91 8.16 19.09 -4.29
N THR A 92 8.78 19.33 -3.14
CA THR A 92 9.95 20.20 -3.02
C THR A 92 11.15 19.36 -2.59
N LYS A 93 12.32 19.67 -3.15
CA LYS A 93 13.58 19.02 -2.78
C LYS A 93 14.23 19.78 -1.63
N ASN A 94 15.07 19.07 -0.86
CA ASN A 94 15.93 19.68 0.16
C ASN A 94 16.99 20.59 -0.46
#